data_AF-A0A9D5VJY0-F1
#
_entry.id   AF-A0A9D5VJY0-F1
#
_cell.length_a   1.000
_cell.length_b   1.000
_cell.length_c   1.000
_cell.angle_alpha   90.00
_cell.angle_beta   90.00
_cell.angle_gamma   90.00
#
_symmetry.space_group_name_H-M   'P 1'
#
loop_
_entity.id
_entity.type
_entity.pdbx_description
1 polymer ?
#
loop_
_entity_poly.entity_id
_entity_poly.type
_entity_poly.pdbx_seq_one_letter_code
_entity_poly.pdbx_strand_id
1 'polypeptide(L)'
;MSTLTPLIQFIPRLIPNFLLFTSLISFIILAPTTGQTTEEAEIAFSILHTNDLHSSFLGKNAHSYFTPKTGDHDPVIGHYARFAFLINSLREENNAKGQATLVLDSGDFFAGGIYHVLTPNPQFSSAPELEFFQYTR
;
A
#
# COMPACT_ATOMS: atom_id res chain seq x y z
N MET A 1 -43.67 6.47 77.71
CA MET A 1 -42.30 6.84 77.28
C MET A 1 -41.75 5.69 76.44
N SER A 2 -42.00 5.70 75.12
CA SER A 2 -41.55 4.64 74.20
C SER A 2 -41.23 5.23 72.83
N THR A 3 -40.09 5.88 72.66
CA THR A 3 -39.74 6.51 71.36
C THR A 3 -38.24 6.59 71.11
N LEU A 4 -37.44 5.54 71.36
CA LEU A 4 -36.02 5.52 70.96
C LEU A 4 -35.54 4.17 70.38
N THR A 5 -36.41 3.47 69.66
CA THR A 5 -36.08 2.16 69.05
C THR A 5 -36.29 2.09 67.53
N PRO A 6 -35.79 3.04 66.72
CA PRO A 6 -35.50 2.69 65.33
C PRO A 6 -34.03 2.93 64.90
N LEU A 7 -33.23 3.67 65.67
CA LEU A 7 -31.91 4.11 65.19
C LEU A 7 -30.84 3.00 65.20
N ILE A 8 -30.91 2.04 66.14
CA ILE A 8 -29.90 0.98 66.31
C ILE A 8 -30.08 -0.19 65.32
N GLN A 9 -31.29 -0.44 64.82
CA GLN A 9 -31.52 -1.50 63.82
C GLN A 9 -31.15 -1.09 62.38
N PHE A 10 -30.91 0.20 62.14
CA PHE A 10 -30.59 0.73 60.81
C PHE A 10 -29.08 0.65 60.48
N ILE A 11 -28.22 0.63 61.51
CA ILE A 11 -26.75 0.67 61.40
C ILE A 11 -26.15 -0.57 60.71
N PRO A 12 -26.55 -1.84 61.02
CA PRO A 12 -25.89 -3.02 60.42
C PRO A 12 -26.25 -3.26 58.95
N ARG A 13 -27.32 -2.62 58.44
CA ARG A 13 -27.67 -2.67 57.00
C ARG A 13 -27.03 -1.55 56.19
N LEU A 14 -26.61 -0.46 56.82
CA LEU A 14 -26.02 0.72 56.16
C LEU A 14 -24.53 0.52 55.84
N ILE A 15 -23.79 -0.16 56.74
CA ILE A 15 -22.35 -0.43 56.63
C ILE A 15 -21.98 -1.28 55.39
N PRO A 16 -22.64 -2.43 55.09
CA PRO A 16 -22.29 -3.23 53.91
C PRO A 16 -22.63 -2.52 52.60
N ASN A 17 -23.74 -1.76 52.57
CA ASN A 17 -24.10 -0.96 51.39
C ASN A 17 -23.11 0.18 51.16
N PHE A 18 -22.61 0.82 52.22
CA PHE A 18 -21.59 1.86 52.13
C PHE A 18 -20.25 1.30 51.64
N LEU A 19 -19.83 0.12 52.13
CA LEU A 19 -18.62 -0.58 51.68
C LEU A 19 -18.70 -1.04 50.22
N LEU A 20 -19.87 -1.53 49.79
CA LEU A 20 -20.12 -1.86 48.38
C LEU A 20 -20.06 -0.60 47.50
N PHE A 21 -20.61 0.51 47.98
CA PHE A 21 -20.61 1.77 47.24
C PHE A 21 -19.20 2.35 47.08
N THR A 22 -18.37 2.31 48.12
CA THR A 22 -16.98 2.77 48.04
C THR A 22 -16.12 1.84 47.18
N SER A 23 -16.34 0.52 47.24
CA SER A 23 -15.69 -0.44 46.35
C SER A 23 -16.06 -0.21 44.89
N LEU A 24 -17.32 0.12 44.60
CA LEU A 24 -17.79 0.39 43.23
C LEU A 24 -17.16 1.67 42.67
N ILE A 25 -17.08 2.73 43.47
CA ILE A 25 -16.43 3.99 43.10
C ILE A 25 -14.93 3.78 42.85
N SER A 26 -14.26 3.01 43.71
CA SER A 26 -12.84 2.68 43.51
C SER A 26 -12.59 1.91 42.22
N PHE A 27 -13.49 1.01 41.83
CA PHE A 27 -13.37 0.23 40.59
C PHE A 27 -13.57 1.11 39.35
N ILE A 28 -14.44 2.12 39.42
CA ILE A 28 -14.67 3.08 38.33
C ILE A 28 -13.46 4.02 38.16
N ILE A 29 -12.82 4.44 39.26
CA ILE A 29 -11.64 5.32 39.21
C ILE A 29 -10.38 4.58 38.75
N LEU A 30 -10.25 3.28 39.07
CA LEU A 30 -9.13 2.43 38.67
C LEU A 30 -9.41 1.63 37.39
N ALA A 31 -10.56 1.84 36.74
CA ALA A 31 -10.79 1.26 35.43
C ALA A 31 -9.74 1.82 34.47
N PRO A 32 -8.92 0.98 33.82
CA PRO A 32 -7.98 1.47 32.84
C PRO A 32 -8.81 2.11 31.73
N THR A 33 -8.76 3.44 31.65
CA THR A 33 -9.21 4.16 30.48
C THR A 33 -8.30 3.69 29.36
N THR A 34 -8.76 2.70 28.58
CA THR A 34 -8.19 2.42 27.28
C THR A 34 -8.57 3.60 26.39
N GLY A 35 -7.93 4.75 26.64
CA GLY A 35 -7.84 5.81 25.68
C GLY A 35 -7.13 5.18 24.49
N GLN A 36 -7.89 4.78 23.48
CA GLN A 36 -7.33 4.53 22.18
C GLN A 36 -6.78 5.88 21.71
N THR A 37 -5.51 6.11 21.98
CA THR A 37 -4.71 6.98 21.14
C THR A 37 -4.73 6.32 19.76
N THR A 38 -5.62 6.78 18.90
CA THR A 38 -5.48 6.60 17.46
C THR A 38 -4.19 7.34 17.08
N GLU A 39 -3.05 6.66 17.23
CA GLU A 39 -1.89 7.02 16.44
C GLU A 39 -2.33 6.83 14.99
N GLU A 40 -2.49 7.94 14.29
CA GLU A 40 -2.85 7.97 12.89
C GLU A 40 -1.72 7.28 12.14
N ALA A 41 -1.92 6.01 11.81
CA ALA A 41 -0.89 5.17 11.21
C ALA A 41 -0.49 5.77 9.86
N GLU A 42 0.77 6.21 9.74
CA GLU A 42 1.32 6.75 8.50
C GLU A 42 1.29 5.67 7.41
N ILE A 43 0.58 5.94 6.32
CA ILE A 43 0.50 5.03 5.17
C ILE A 43 1.65 5.36 4.23
N ALA A 44 2.74 4.60 4.32
CA ALA A 44 3.86 4.70 3.40
C ALA A 44 3.62 3.87 2.13
N PHE A 45 3.67 4.52 0.97
CA PHE A 45 3.57 3.86 -0.34
C PHE A 45 4.42 4.57 -1.40
N SER A 46 4.77 3.82 -2.44
CA SER A 46 5.54 4.29 -3.60
C SER A 46 4.64 4.33 -4.84
N ILE A 47 4.82 5.33 -5.69
CA ILE A 47 4.15 5.42 -6.98
C ILE A 47 5.21 5.32 -8.07
N LEU A 48 5.11 4.30 -8.91
CA LEU A 48 5.87 4.17 -10.15
C LEU A 48 4.94 4.53 -11.30
N HIS A 49 5.35 5.45 -12.16
CA HIS A 49 4.49 5.89 -13.26
C HIS A 49 5.24 5.95 -14.60
N THR A 50 4.55 5.63 -15.69
CA THR A 50 4.98 5.89 -17.07
C THR A 50 4.02 6.78 -17.81
N ASN A 51 4.52 7.38 -18.89
CA ASN A 51 3.73 8.10 -19.88
C ASN A 51 4.42 8.03 -21.24
N ASP A 52 3.69 8.28 -22.32
CA ASP A 52 4.21 8.50 -23.67
C ASP A 52 5.14 7.37 -24.16
N LEU A 53 4.81 6.11 -23.86
CA LEU A 53 5.68 5.00 -24.23
C LEU A 53 5.75 4.79 -25.75
N HIS A 54 4.72 5.19 -26.50
CA HIS A 54 4.73 5.30 -27.98
C HIS A 54 5.29 4.06 -28.71
N SER A 55 4.98 2.84 -28.24
CA SER A 55 5.51 1.59 -28.78
C SER A 55 7.06 1.57 -28.88
N SER A 56 7.76 2.24 -27.96
CA SER A 56 9.23 2.36 -27.92
C SER A 56 9.88 1.15 -27.23
N PHE A 57 9.58 -0.06 -27.71
CA PHE A 57 9.96 -1.31 -27.07
C PHE A 57 11.46 -1.49 -26.91
N LEU A 58 12.24 -1.10 -27.92
CA LEU A 58 13.70 -1.24 -27.90
C LEU A 58 14.41 -0.14 -27.10
N GLY A 59 13.70 0.93 -26.75
CA GLY A 59 14.30 2.13 -26.19
C GLY A 59 15.01 2.99 -27.24
N LYS A 60 15.55 4.11 -26.78
CA LYS A 60 16.27 5.07 -27.62
C LYS A 60 17.64 4.51 -27.99
N ASN A 61 18.10 4.78 -29.21
CA ASN A 61 19.45 4.47 -29.71
C ASN A 61 19.76 2.97 -29.94
N ALA A 62 18.78 2.08 -29.78
CA ALA A 62 18.96 0.63 -29.94
C ALA A 62 19.58 0.23 -31.28
N HIS A 63 19.12 0.81 -32.39
CA HIS A 63 19.62 0.47 -33.72
C HIS A 63 20.95 1.15 -34.07
N SER A 64 21.14 2.40 -33.65
CA SER A 64 22.31 3.19 -34.05
C SER A 64 23.60 2.77 -33.33
N TYR A 65 23.47 2.17 -32.14
CA TYR A 65 24.60 1.81 -31.29
C TYR A 65 24.66 0.31 -30.97
N PHE A 66 23.94 -0.53 -31.73
CA PHE A 66 24.05 -1.97 -31.57
C PHE A 66 25.50 -2.41 -31.87
N THR A 67 26.15 -3.03 -30.88
CA THR A 67 27.44 -3.68 -31.05
C THR A 67 27.32 -5.14 -30.61
N PRO A 68 27.94 -6.09 -31.32
CA PRO A 68 27.93 -7.50 -30.93
C PRO A 68 28.89 -7.83 -29.77
N LYS A 69 29.57 -6.83 -29.18
CA LYS A 69 30.53 -7.04 -28.08
C LYS A 69 29.84 -6.99 -26.73
N THR A 70 30.12 -7.96 -25.87
CA THR A 70 29.70 -7.92 -24.46
C THR A 70 30.53 -6.89 -23.69
N GLY A 71 29.89 -6.06 -22.85
CA GLY A 71 30.58 -5.10 -21.98
C GLY A 71 30.92 -3.75 -22.65
N ASP A 72 30.23 -3.39 -23.71
CA ASP A 72 30.39 -2.13 -24.46
C ASP A 72 29.70 -0.91 -23.82
N HIS A 73 29.25 -1.06 -22.57
CA HIS A 73 28.46 -0.05 -21.86
C HIS A 73 27.20 0.37 -22.63
N ASP A 74 26.44 -0.61 -23.12
CA ASP A 74 25.10 -0.50 -23.73
C ASP A 74 24.48 0.92 -23.59
N PRO A 75 24.66 1.78 -24.61
CA PRO A 75 24.19 3.17 -24.56
C PRO A 75 22.69 3.30 -24.81
N VAL A 76 21.98 2.17 -24.99
CA VAL A 76 20.54 2.16 -25.22
C VAL A 76 19.85 2.56 -23.94
N ILE A 77 18.93 3.52 -24.01
CA ILE A 77 18.18 4.01 -22.85
C ILE A 77 16.72 3.56 -22.97
N GLY A 78 16.15 3.06 -21.86
CA GLY A 78 14.77 2.57 -21.82
C GLY A 78 14.71 1.08 -22.11
N HIS A 79 13.85 0.66 -23.04
CA HIS A 79 13.48 -0.73 -23.31
C HIS A 79 12.44 -1.28 -22.32
N TYR A 80 11.33 -1.79 -22.85
CA TYR A 80 10.20 -2.28 -22.06
C TYR A 80 10.62 -3.42 -21.11
N ALA A 81 11.46 -4.36 -21.57
CA ALA A 81 11.96 -5.43 -20.71
C ALA A 81 12.81 -4.93 -19.53
N ARG A 82 13.67 -3.92 -19.74
CA ARG A 82 14.47 -3.32 -18.65
C ARG A 82 13.58 -2.58 -17.68
N PHE A 83 12.58 -1.88 -18.21
CA PHE A 83 11.62 -1.15 -17.39
C PHE A 83 10.74 -2.09 -16.56
N ALA A 84 10.26 -3.19 -17.14
CA ALA A 84 9.54 -4.25 -16.43
C ALA A 84 10.37 -4.88 -15.31
N PHE A 85 11.63 -5.21 -15.59
CA PHE A 85 12.56 -5.72 -14.58
C PHE A 85 12.75 -4.72 -13.43
N LEU A 86 12.92 -3.43 -13.75
CA LEU A 86 13.08 -2.38 -12.74
C LEU A 86 11.83 -2.21 -11.88
N ILE A 87 10.63 -2.20 -12.48
CA ILE A 87 9.36 -2.14 -11.75
C ILE A 87 9.26 -3.29 -10.76
N ASN A 88 9.50 -4.53 -11.21
CA ASN A 88 9.39 -5.71 -10.36
C ASN A 88 10.42 -5.68 -9.23
N SER A 89 11.67 -5.29 -9.53
CA SER A 89 12.73 -5.16 -8.53
C SER A 89 12.39 -4.11 -7.45
N LEU A 90 11.89 -2.93 -7.86
CA LEU A 90 11.49 -1.88 -6.93
C LEU A 90 10.28 -2.29 -6.09
N ARG A 91 9.32 -3.02 -6.69
CA ARG A 91 8.18 -3.55 -5.96
C ARG A 91 8.61 -4.57 -4.90
N GLU A 92 9.51 -5.49 -5.25
CA GLU A 92 10.08 -6.45 -4.30
C GLU A 92 10.82 -5.73 -3.16
N GLU A 93 11.62 -4.71 -3.47
CA GLU A 93 12.32 -3.90 -2.47
C GLU A 93 11.35 -3.17 -1.53
N ASN A 94 10.30 -2.54 -2.08
CA ASN A 94 9.29 -1.83 -1.29
C ASN A 94 8.47 -2.80 -0.42
N ASN A 95 8.10 -3.97 -0.98
CA ASN A 95 7.41 -5.02 -0.23
C ASN A 95 8.26 -5.52 0.94
N ALA A 96 9.57 -5.68 0.76
CA ALA A 96 10.50 -6.05 1.84
C ALA A 96 10.56 -4.99 2.96
N LYS A 97 10.26 -3.72 2.65
CA LYS A 97 10.14 -2.61 3.62
C LYS A 97 8.72 -2.46 4.19
N GLY A 98 7.77 -3.30 3.79
CA GLY A 98 6.36 -3.18 4.18
C GLY A 98 5.63 -2.00 3.54
N GLN A 99 6.16 -1.46 2.44
CA GLN A 99 5.58 -0.30 1.72
C GLN A 99 4.79 -0.77 0.51
N ALA A 100 3.56 -0.26 0.35
CA ALA A 100 2.76 -0.55 -0.84
C ALA A 100 3.37 0.12 -2.08
N THR A 101 3.25 -0.52 -3.25
CA THR A 101 3.70 0.06 -4.53
C THR A 101 2.54 0.14 -5.51
N LEU A 102 2.25 1.34 -6.00
CA LEU A 102 1.26 1.60 -7.04
C LEU A 102 1.99 1.82 -8.38
N VAL A 103 1.65 1.03 -9.39
CA VAL A 103 2.22 1.16 -10.74
C VAL A 103 1.15 1.67 -11.69
N LEU A 104 1.42 2.79 -12.35
CA LEU A 104 0.48 3.51 -13.21
C LEU A 104 1.08 3.79 -14.58
N ASP A 105 0.23 3.80 -15.60
CA ASP A 105 0.57 4.35 -16.92
C ASP A 105 -0.43 5.46 -17.25
N SER A 106 0.06 6.62 -17.68
CA SER A 106 -0.75 7.80 -17.98
C SER A 106 -1.27 7.84 -19.42
N GLY A 107 -1.02 6.80 -20.22
CA GLY A 107 -1.50 6.68 -21.59
C GLY A 107 -0.45 7.01 -22.64
N ASP A 108 -0.92 7.14 -23.87
CA ASP A 108 -0.10 7.30 -25.08
C ASP A 108 1.02 6.24 -25.22
N PHE A 109 0.69 5.01 -24.82
CA PHE A 109 1.59 3.87 -24.95
C PHE A 109 1.69 3.32 -26.38
N PHE A 110 0.78 3.75 -27.26
CA PHE A 110 0.58 3.22 -28.61
C PHE A 110 1.10 4.20 -29.68
N ALA A 111 1.29 3.70 -30.91
CA ALA A 111 1.53 4.51 -32.11
C ALA A 111 2.76 5.45 -32.07
N GLY A 112 3.97 4.88 -31.98
CA GLY A 112 5.20 5.67 -32.23
C GLY A 112 6.42 4.90 -32.76
N GLY A 113 6.43 3.56 -32.67
CA GLY A 113 7.46 2.69 -33.28
C GLY A 113 6.84 1.63 -34.19
N ILE A 114 7.65 0.92 -34.99
CA ILE A 114 7.17 -0.10 -35.95
C ILE A 114 6.27 -1.17 -35.32
N TYR A 115 6.42 -1.42 -34.02
CA TYR A 115 5.65 -2.39 -33.25
C TYR A 115 4.15 -2.11 -33.23
N HIS A 116 3.72 -0.84 -33.34
CA HIS A 116 2.29 -0.50 -33.36
C HIS A 116 1.56 -1.11 -34.56
N VAL A 117 2.28 -1.46 -35.64
CA VAL A 117 1.73 -2.07 -36.85
C VAL A 117 1.24 -3.50 -36.60
N LEU A 118 1.69 -4.13 -35.52
CA LEU A 118 1.23 -5.47 -35.13
C LEU A 118 -0.18 -5.44 -34.51
N THR A 119 -0.55 -4.32 -33.88
CA THR A 119 -1.78 -4.17 -33.10
C THR A 119 -3.09 -4.14 -33.90
N PRO A 120 -3.19 -3.60 -35.15
CA PRO A 120 -4.43 -3.67 -35.92
C PRO A 120 -4.73 -5.04 -36.54
N ASN A 121 -3.91 -6.07 -36.32
CA ASN A 121 -4.10 -7.36 -36.96
C ASN A 121 -5.01 -8.30 -36.12
N PRO A 122 -6.19 -8.71 -36.63
CA PRO A 122 -7.14 -9.59 -35.93
C PRO A 122 -6.61 -11.01 -35.69
N GLN A 123 -5.44 -11.37 -36.24
CA GLN A 123 -4.78 -12.65 -36.01
C GLN A 123 -4.02 -12.70 -34.67
N PHE A 124 -3.73 -11.57 -34.05
CA PHE A 124 -3.07 -11.53 -32.75
C PHE A 124 -4.09 -11.39 -31.62
N SER A 125 -3.88 -12.15 -30.53
CA SER A 125 -4.75 -12.13 -29.34
C SER A 125 -4.63 -10.86 -28.51
N SER A 126 -3.50 -10.17 -28.61
CA SER A 126 -3.12 -9.03 -27.77
C SER A 126 -2.20 -8.09 -28.53
N ALA A 127 -2.31 -6.80 -28.22
CA ALA A 127 -1.31 -5.82 -28.61
C ALA A 127 -0.02 -6.07 -27.81
N PRO A 128 1.18 -5.99 -28.42
CA PRO A 128 2.44 -6.12 -27.70
C PRO A 128 2.56 -5.18 -26.50
N GLU A 129 1.95 -3.99 -26.57
CA GLU A 129 1.98 -3.00 -25.48
C GLU A 129 1.19 -3.47 -24.27
N LEU A 130 0.10 -4.21 -24.48
CA LEU A 130 -0.74 -4.74 -23.41
C LEU A 130 -0.06 -5.90 -22.67
N GLU A 131 0.73 -6.71 -23.37
CA GLU A 131 1.49 -7.80 -22.76
C GLU A 131 2.53 -7.26 -21.76
N PHE A 132 3.17 -6.14 -22.08
CA PHE A 132 4.06 -5.47 -21.14
C PHE A 132 3.35 -5.06 -19.84
N PHE A 133 2.15 -4.49 -19.91
CA PHE A 133 1.38 -4.13 -18.72
C PHE A 133 0.89 -5.35 -17.94
N GLN A 134 0.64 -6.49 -18.60
CA GLN A 134 0.31 -7.74 -17.90
C GLN A 134 1.50 -8.29 -17.12
N TYR A 135 2.71 -8.15 -17.64
CA TYR A 135 3.93 -8.61 -16.99
C TYR A 135 4.31 -7.76 -15.76
N THR A 136 3.93 -6.49 -15.73
CA THR A 136 4.26 -5.55 -14.66
C THR A 136 3.14 -5.34 -13.64
N ARG A 137 2.02 -6.08 -13.74
CA ARG A 137 0.95 -6.05 -12.72
C ARG A 137 1.36 -6.68 -11.40
#